data_AF-A0A0M8T252-F1
#
_entry.id   AF-A0A0M8T252-F1
#
_cell.length_a   1.000
_cell.length_b   1.000
_cell.length_c   1.000
_cell.angle_alpha   90.00
_cell.angle_beta   90.00
_cell.angle_gamma   90.00
#
_symmetry.space_group_name_H-M   'P 1'
#
loop_
_entity.id
_entity.type
_entity.pdbx_description
1 polymer ?
#
loop_
_entity_poly.entity_id
_entity_poly.type
_entity_poly.pdbx_seq_one_letter_code
_entity_poly.pdbx_strand_id
1 'polypeptide(L)'
;MPVSLATDPNTPGPTARQRTWLFAALRADDGLMPLGVPHRSLDLMRERGWLQFAPATDDDPLQARHVLTAAGRFALLSVGKADALLSVLTSAEPGRIERPVQRQILTSLLREGLVRRLSRRGEQGEGQVQFTYITNLGRRLVGLPEVDDTPASDYLVAAFAAKGITVAVESDSCGDTRVVYRLGDMEARFFRKVWNPGHDTYSARHPSWMHDMPWTALITYSGDGAVEKHLPNGLGIKEESARMAAALADWLADRDDAAFAA
;
A
#
# COMPACT_ATOMS: atom_id res chain seq x y z
N MET A 1 6.35 -21.91 12.19
CA MET A 1 5.68 -23.15 11.74
C MET A 1 4.28 -22.76 11.27
N PRO A 2 3.90 -22.91 9.99
CA PRO A 2 2.51 -22.67 9.60
C PRO A 2 1.67 -23.82 10.18
N VAL A 3 0.71 -23.47 11.03
CA VAL A 3 -0.33 -24.41 11.45
C VAL A 3 -1.08 -24.81 10.19
N SER A 4 -1.08 -26.11 9.88
CA SER A 4 -1.84 -26.67 8.76
C SER A 4 -3.31 -26.29 8.94
N LEU A 5 -3.77 -25.32 8.14
CA LEU A 5 -5.19 -24.94 8.01
C LEU A 5 -5.89 -26.00 7.16
N ALA A 6 -5.89 -27.25 7.60
CA ALA A 6 -6.78 -28.26 7.08
C ALA A 6 -8.17 -27.99 7.69
N THR A 7 -8.87 -26.98 7.17
CA THR A 7 -10.33 -26.94 7.29
C THR A 7 -10.86 -28.20 6.61
N ASP A 8 -11.59 -29.02 7.34
CA ASP A 8 -12.29 -30.19 6.80
C ASP A 8 -13.00 -29.78 5.50
N PRO A 9 -12.67 -30.39 4.34
CA PRO A 9 -13.19 -30.01 3.03
C PRO A 9 -14.72 -30.10 2.93
N ASN A 10 -15.38 -30.75 3.91
CA ASN A 10 -16.84 -30.84 4.00
C ASN A 10 -17.50 -29.73 4.82
N THR A 11 -16.74 -28.83 5.46
CA THR A 11 -17.34 -27.72 6.19
C THR A 11 -17.89 -26.70 5.19
N PRO A 12 -19.21 -26.41 5.18
CA PRO A 12 -19.77 -25.47 4.22
C PRO A 12 -19.14 -24.09 4.42
N GLY A 13 -18.66 -23.49 3.33
CA GLY A 13 -18.16 -22.11 3.37
C GLY A 13 -19.23 -21.10 3.78
N PRO A 14 -18.85 -19.84 4.03
CA PRO A 14 -19.80 -18.80 4.43
C PRO A 14 -20.81 -18.54 3.30
N THR A 15 -22.09 -18.38 3.68
CA THR A 15 -23.14 -17.96 2.75
C THR A 15 -22.87 -16.56 2.18
N ALA A 16 -23.51 -16.19 1.05
CA ALA A 16 -23.31 -14.87 0.44
C ALA A 16 -23.48 -13.70 1.44
N ARG A 17 -24.48 -13.77 2.30
CA ARG A 17 -24.73 -12.74 3.33
C ARG A 17 -23.66 -12.72 4.42
N GLN A 18 -23.21 -13.88 4.88
CA GLN A 18 -22.10 -13.98 5.84
C GLN A 18 -20.81 -13.44 5.23
N ARG A 19 -20.53 -13.75 3.96
CA ARG A 19 -19.39 -13.18 3.23
C ARG A 19 -19.43 -11.66 3.21
N THR A 20 -20.61 -11.05 2.98
CA THR A 20 -20.75 -9.58 3.02
C THR A 20 -20.34 -9.01 4.38
N TRP A 21 -20.81 -9.61 5.49
CA TRP A 21 -20.45 -9.14 6.84
C TRP A 21 -18.97 -9.32 7.16
N LEU A 22 -18.41 -10.48 6.82
CA LEU A 22 -17.00 -10.78 7.05
C LEU A 22 -16.08 -9.88 6.22
N PHE A 23 -16.46 -9.54 4.98
CA PHE A 23 -15.75 -8.57 4.16
C PHE A 23 -15.93 -7.13 4.65
N ALA A 24 -17.06 -6.78 5.25
CA ALA A 24 -17.24 -5.47 5.87
C ALA A 24 -16.31 -5.33 7.08
N ALA A 25 -16.21 -6.35 7.94
CA ALA A 25 -15.27 -6.39 9.05
C ALA A 25 -13.82 -6.24 8.58
N LEU A 26 -13.42 -6.97 7.53
CA LEU A 26 -12.07 -6.86 6.97
C LEU A 26 -11.76 -5.50 6.34
N ARG A 27 -12.76 -4.68 6.01
CA ARG A 27 -12.56 -3.33 5.49
C ARG A 27 -12.54 -2.27 6.58
N ALA A 28 -13.17 -2.53 7.72
CA ALA A 28 -13.16 -1.62 8.85
C ALA A 28 -11.74 -1.51 9.44
N ASP A 29 -11.39 -0.33 9.93
CA ASP A 29 -10.06 -0.06 10.51
C ASP A 29 -9.83 -0.84 11.82
N ASP A 30 -10.90 -1.06 12.59
CA ASP A 30 -10.89 -1.85 13.82
C ASP A 30 -10.96 -3.37 13.57
N GLY A 31 -11.24 -3.79 12.32
CA GLY A 31 -11.42 -5.19 11.96
C GLY A 31 -12.67 -5.85 12.55
N LEU A 32 -13.57 -5.08 13.17
CA LEU A 32 -14.69 -5.61 13.94
C LEU A 32 -15.90 -5.94 13.05
N MET A 33 -16.65 -6.95 13.48
CA MET A 33 -17.91 -7.30 12.85
C MET A 33 -18.91 -6.13 12.91
N PRO A 34 -19.66 -5.86 11.83
CA PRO A 34 -20.66 -4.81 11.81
C PRO A 34 -21.70 -4.97 12.92
N LEU A 35 -22.22 -3.84 13.38
CA LEU A 35 -23.41 -3.83 14.23
C LEU A 35 -24.64 -4.35 13.47
N GLY A 36 -25.54 -5.01 14.20
CA GLY A 36 -26.79 -5.53 13.63
C GLY A 36 -26.68 -6.88 12.91
N VAL A 37 -25.54 -7.56 12.98
CA VAL A 37 -25.46 -8.97 12.53
C VAL A 37 -26.29 -9.84 13.50
N PRO A 38 -27.21 -10.70 13.00
CA PRO A 38 -28.06 -11.52 13.86
C PRO A 38 -27.23 -12.43 14.77
N HIS A 39 -27.58 -12.50 16.07
CA HIS A 39 -26.87 -13.33 17.07
C HIS A 39 -26.68 -14.77 16.61
N ARG A 40 -27.75 -15.42 16.10
CA ARG A 40 -27.66 -16.79 15.57
C ARG A 40 -26.62 -16.97 14.47
N SER A 41 -26.37 -15.94 13.66
CA SER A 41 -25.32 -15.97 12.64
C SER A 41 -23.93 -15.80 13.26
N LEU A 42 -23.77 -14.93 14.26
CA LEU A 42 -22.52 -14.77 15.00
C LEU A 42 -22.16 -16.07 15.73
N ASP A 43 -23.12 -16.68 16.42
CA ASP A 43 -22.94 -17.94 17.16
C ASP A 43 -22.52 -19.06 16.20
N LEU A 44 -23.22 -19.23 15.08
CA LEU A 44 -22.84 -20.22 14.06
C LEU A 44 -21.42 -19.98 13.52
N MET A 45 -21.05 -18.73 13.23
CA MET A 45 -19.71 -18.41 12.74
C MET A 45 -18.63 -18.63 13.80
N ARG A 46 -18.95 -18.41 15.09
CA ARG A 46 -18.06 -18.73 16.22
C ARG A 46 -17.91 -20.24 16.44
N GLU A 47 -18.99 -21.00 16.38
CA GLU A 47 -18.98 -22.46 16.47
C GLU A 47 -18.12 -23.08 15.35
N ARG A 48 -18.14 -22.46 14.16
CA ARG A 48 -17.25 -22.82 13.04
C ARG A 48 -15.82 -22.31 13.19
N GLY A 49 -15.51 -21.64 14.30
CA GLY A 49 -14.20 -21.06 14.59
C GLY A 49 -13.82 -19.90 13.68
N TRP A 50 -14.76 -19.31 12.94
CA TRP A 50 -14.48 -18.18 12.03
C TRP A 50 -14.38 -16.84 12.75
N LEU A 51 -15.05 -16.73 13.89
CA LEU A 51 -15.06 -15.54 14.73
C LEU A 51 -14.59 -15.89 16.14
N GLN A 52 -14.00 -14.89 16.79
CA GLN A 52 -13.73 -14.88 18.23
C GLN A 52 -14.21 -13.56 18.82
N PHE A 53 -14.35 -13.52 20.14
CA PHE A 53 -14.61 -12.25 20.82
C PHE A 53 -13.43 -11.31 20.65
N ALA A 54 -13.71 -10.05 20.34
CA ALA A 54 -12.70 -9.01 20.45
C ALA A 54 -12.49 -8.68 21.94
N PRO A 55 -11.25 -8.41 22.37
CA PRO A 55 -11.00 -7.92 23.73
C PRO A 55 -11.75 -6.61 23.95
N ALA A 56 -12.30 -6.44 25.17
CA ALA A 56 -12.98 -5.20 25.54
C ALA A 56 -11.98 -4.03 25.51
N THR A 57 -12.39 -2.92 24.93
CA THR A 57 -11.68 -1.63 25.00
C THR A 57 -12.41 -0.73 26.01
N ASP A 58 -11.68 0.21 26.61
CA ASP A 58 -12.23 1.11 27.64
C ASP A 58 -13.44 1.93 27.15
N ASP A 59 -13.54 2.16 25.84
CA ASP A 59 -14.60 2.95 25.20
C ASP A 59 -15.92 2.19 25.00
N ASP A 60 -15.93 0.84 25.10
CA ASP A 60 -17.14 0.05 24.85
C ASP A 60 -17.19 -1.27 25.65
N PRO A 61 -17.13 -1.22 27.00
CA PRO A 61 -16.94 -2.39 27.85
C PRO A 61 -18.14 -3.37 27.87
N LEU A 62 -19.29 -2.97 27.31
CA LEU A 62 -20.55 -3.71 27.39
C LEU A 62 -21.01 -4.33 26.06
N GLN A 63 -20.39 -3.97 24.93
CA GLN A 63 -20.79 -4.53 23.64
C GLN A 63 -19.91 -5.74 23.28
N ALA A 64 -20.52 -6.93 23.19
CA ALA A 64 -19.83 -8.13 22.73
C ALA A 64 -19.44 -8.00 21.25
N ARG A 65 -18.24 -7.49 20.99
CA ARG A 65 -17.65 -7.33 19.67
C ARG A 65 -16.99 -8.63 19.20
N HIS A 66 -16.93 -8.81 17.89
CA HIS A 66 -16.37 -10.02 17.27
C HIS A 66 -15.36 -9.64 16.19
N VAL A 67 -14.32 -10.45 16.06
CA VAL A 67 -13.26 -10.30 15.05
C VAL A 67 -13.01 -11.62 14.34
N LEU A 68 -12.58 -11.57 13.09
CA LEU A 68 -12.25 -12.75 12.31
C LEU A 68 -10.99 -13.45 12.82
N THR A 69 -11.07 -14.76 13.01
CA THR A 69 -9.92 -15.62 13.22
C THR A 69 -9.19 -15.89 11.91
N ALA A 70 -8.01 -16.51 11.96
CA ALA A 70 -7.33 -16.99 10.75
C ALA A 70 -8.24 -17.94 9.93
N ALA A 71 -8.90 -18.89 10.58
CA ALA A 71 -9.82 -19.81 9.91
C ALA A 71 -10.98 -19.08 9.23
N GLY A 72 -11.54 -18.05 9.86
CA GLY A 72 -12.62 -17.24 9.28
C GLY A 72 -12.19 -16.46 8.05
N ARG A 73 -10.95 -15.96 8.03
CA ARG A 73 -10.41 -15.28 6.84
C ARG A 73 -10.17 -16.25 5.68
N PHE A 74 -9.59 -17.42 5.96
CA PHE A 74 -9.37 -18.44 4.93
C PHE A 74 -10.68 -19.07 4.41
N ALA A 75 -11.73 -19.14 5.24
CA ALA A 75 -13.06 -19.57 4.81
C ALA A 75 -13.66 -18.67 3.71
N LEU A 76 -13.17 -17.43 3.54
CA LEU A 76 -13.58 -16.54 2.45
C LEU A 76 -12.91 -16.86 1.11
N LEU A 77 -11.85 -17.67 1.12
CA LEU A 77 -11.00 -17.97 -0.03
C LEU A 77 -11.21 -19.40 -0.52
N SER A 78 -11.12 -19.60 -1.83
CA SER A 78 -10.81 -20.92 -2.36
C SER A 78 -9.32 -21.19 -2.18
N VAL A 79 -8.92 -22.47 -2.19
CA VAL A 79 -7.51 -22.88 -2.13
C VAL A 79 -6.67 -22.12 -3.16
N GLY A 80 -7.11 -22.08 -4.42
CA GLY A 80 -6.38 -21.37 -5.48
C GLY A 80 -6.28 -19.84 -5.27
N LYS A 81 -7.24 -19.20 -4.58
CA LYS A 81 -7.12 -17.78 -4.20
C LYS A 81 -6.13 -17.59 -3.06
N ALA A 82 -6.17 -18.46 -2.06
CA ALA A 82 -5.22 -18.44 -0.95
C ALA A 82 -3.79 -18.63 -1.45
N ASP A 83 -3.55 -19.61 -2.32
CA ASP A 83 -2.24 -19.87 -2.94
C ASP A 83 -1.74 -18.67 -3.75
N ALA A 84 -2.63 -18.06 -4.55
CA ALA A 84 -2.29 -16.87 -5.32
C ALA A 84 -1.87 -15.70 -4.43
N LEU A 85 -2.62 -15.42 -3.35
CA LEU A 85 -2.31 -14.32 -2.42
C LEU A 85 -1.05 -14.62 -1.59
N LEU A 86 -0.86 -15.85 -1.14
CA LEU A 86 0.32 -16.25 -0.36
C LEU A 86 1.60 -16.33 -1.21
N SER A 87 1.49 -16.43 -2.54
CA SER A 87 2.65 -16.47 -3.42
C SER A 87 3.57 -15.24 -3.30
N VAL A 88 3.04 -14.11 -2.83
CA VAL A 88 3.79 -12.87 -2.56
C VAL A 88 4.92 -13.06 -1.55
N LEU A 89 4.83 -14.06 -0.67
CA LEU A 89 5.86 -14.39 0.32
C LEU A 89 7.15 -14.92 -0.31
N THR A 90 7.08 -15.38 -1.57
CA THR A 90 8.24 -15.89 -2.33
C THR A 90 8.59 -15.00 -3.51
N SER A 91 7.95 -13.84 -3.63
CA SER A 91 8.17 -12.89 -4.71
C SER A 91 9.47 -12.12 -4.51
N ALA A 92 10.24 -11.91 -5.58
CA ALA A 92 11.44 -11.07 -5.52
C ALA A 92 11.08 -9.58 -5.34
N GLU A 93 9.98 -9.15 -5.95
CA GLU A 93 9.42 -7.82 -5.74
C GLU A 93 8.37 -7.87 -4.62
N PRO A 94 8.50 -7.05 -3.56
CA PRO A 94 7.58 -7.08 -2.43
C PRO A 94 6.11 -6.96 -2.87
N GLY A 95 5.25 -7.83 -2.32
CA GLY A 95 3.80 -7.80 -2.56
C GLY A 95 3.32 -8.15 -3.98
N ARG A 96 4.24 -8.44 -4.92
CA ARG A 96 3.89 -8.85 -6.28
C ARG A 96 3.48 -10.31 -6.34
N ILE A 97 2.51 -10.61 -7.19
CA ILE A 97 2.12 -11.98 -7.55
C ILE A 97 2.88 -12.35 -8.81
N GLU A 98 4.03 -13.02 -8.64
CA GLU A 98 4.90 -13.44 -9.76
C GLU A 98 4.51 -14.80 -10.33
N ARG A 99 3.96 -15.70 -9.50
CA ARG A 99 3.59 -17.04 -9.95
C ARG A 99 2.42 -16.97 -10.94
N PRO A 100 2.41 -17.79 -12.00
CA PRO A 100 1.27 -17.89 -12.89
C PRO A 100 0.00 -18.26 -12.13
N VAL A 101 -1.03 -17.41 -12.21
CA VAL A 101 -2.35 -17.64 -11.62
C VAL A 101 -3.36 -17.89 -12.74
N GLN A 102 -4.24 -18.87 -12.56
CA GLN A 102 -5.31 -19.12 -13.52
C GLN A 102 -6.15 -17.86 -13.75
N ARG A 103 -6.46 -17.56 -15.02
CA ARG A 103 -7.18 -16.32 -15.41
C ARG A 103 -8.46 -16.09 -14.61
N GLN A 104 -9.25 -17.13 -14.36
CA GLN A 104 -10.50 -17.01 -13.58
C GLN A 104 -10.25 -16.56 -12.14
N ILE A 105 -9.19 -17.07 -11.51
CA ILE A 105 -8.83 -16.74 -10.13
C ILE A 105 -8.38 -15.29 -10.08
N LEU A 106 -7.49 -14.89 -10.99
CA LEU A 106 -6.99 -13.52 -11.07
C LEU A 106 -8.13 -12.51 -11.32
N THR A 107 -9.04 -12.79 -12.25
CA THR A 107 -10.22 -11.93 -12.50
C THR A 107 -11.08 -11.81 -11.25
N SER A 108 -11.29 -12.90 -10.51
CA SER A 108 -12.06 -12.89 -9.27
C SER A 108 -11.37 -12.07 -8.17
N LEU A 109 -10.05 -12.20 -8.01
CA LEU A 109 -9.26 -11.43 -7.03
C LEU A 109 -9.31 -9.93 -7.32
N LEU A 110 -9.19 -9.55 -8.60
CA LEU A 110 -9.27 -8.14 -9.04
C LEU A 110 -10.66 -7.55 -8.77
N ARG A 111 -11.72 -8.26 -9.16
CA ARG A 111 -13.11 -7.83 -8.93
C ARG A 111 -13.42 -7.65 -7.45
N GLU A 112 -12.82 -8.47 -6.59
CA GLU A 112 -13.01 -8.40 -5.13
C GLU A 112 -12.10 -7.37 -4.45
N GLY A 113 -11.21 -6.71 -5.20
CA GLY A 113 -10.27 -5.71 -4.68
C GLY A 113 -9.15 -6.29 -3.83
N LEU A 114 -8.88 -7.61 -3.93
CA LEU A 114 -7.85 -8.30 -3.15
C LEU A 114 -6.46 -8.11 -3.73
N VAL A 115 -6.42 -7.82 -5.02
CA VAL A 115 -5.23 -7.48 -5.77
C VAL A 115 -5.56 -6.30 -6.66
N ARG A 116 -4.54 -5.54 -7.03
CA ARG A 116 -4.62 -4.46 -8.01
C ARG A 116 -3.57 -4.65 -9.08
N ARG A 117 -3.80 -4.03 -10.22
CA ARG A 117 -2.79 -3.92 -11.27
C ARG A 117 -2.11 -2.57 -11.18
N LEU A 118 -0.79 -2.57 -11.26
CA LEU A 118 0.04 -1.37 -11.38
C LEU A 118 1.01 -1.60 -12.54
N SER A 119 1.28 -0.57 -13.33
CA SER A 119 2.47 -0.59 -14.18
C SER A 119 3.72 -0.40 -13.33
N ARG A 120 4.91 -0.56 -13.93
CA ARG A 120 6.19 -0.18 -13.30
C ARG A 120 6.30 1.32 -12.98
N ARG A 121 5.29 2.11 -13.30
CA ARG A 121 5.23 3.56 -13.03
C ARG A 121 4.18 3.94 -11.99
N GLY A 122 3.41 2.97 -11.47
CA GLY A 122 2.49 3.16 -10.34
C GLY A 122 1.06 3.48 -10.78
N GLU A 123 0.81 3.50 -12.08
CA GLU A 123 -0.48 3.87 -12.66
C GLU A 123 -1.13 2.70 -13.41
N GLN A 124 -2.44 2.78 -13.59
CA GLN A 124 -3.18 1.97 -14.55
C GLN A 124 -3.31 2.76 -15.85
N GLY A 125 -2.38 2.52 -16.79
CA GLY A 125 -2.44 3.07 -18.15
C GLY A 125 -2.80 1.99 -19.18
N GLU A 126 -3.56 2.38 -20.21
CA GLU A 126 -3.74 1.56 -21.41
C GLU A 126 -2.41 1.34 -22.13
N GLY A 127 -2.21 0.15 -22.70
CA GLY A 127 -1.00 -0.21 -23.46
C GLY A 127 0.26 -0.46 -22.62
N GLN A 128 0.25 -0.19 -21.31
CA GLN A 128 1.38 -0.48 -20.42
C GLN A 128 1.34 -1.93 -19.91
N VAL A 129 2.53 -2.54 -19.75
CA VAL A 129 2.65 -3.83 -19.07
C VAL A 129 2.28 -3.63 -17.60
N GLN A 130 1.26 -4.37 -17.16
CA GLN A 130 0.75 -4.30 -15.79
C GLN A 130 1.13 -5.55 -15.00
N PHE A 131 1.51 -5.32 -13.75
CA PHE A 131 1.88 -6.33 -12.78
C PHE A 131 0.83 -6.37 -11.67
N THR A 132 0.60 -7.55 -11.10
CA THR A 132 -0.43 -7.76 -10.08
C THR A 132 0.20 -7.69 -8.70
N TYR A 133 -0.35 -6.85 -7.83
CA TYR A 133 0.09 -6.67 -6.45
C TYR A 133 -1.06 -6.93 -5.48
N ILE A 134 -0.74 -7.50 -4.32
CA ILE A 134 -1.70 -7.67 -3.23
C ILE A 134 -2.08 -6.32 -2.61
N THR A 135 -3.37 -6.13 -2.29
CA THR A 135 -3.86 -4.95 -1.56
C THR A 135 -3.84 -5.19 -0.05
N ASN A 136 -4.08 -4.16 0.77
CA ASN A 136 -4.26 -4.35 2.22
C ASN A 136 -5.44 -5.29 2.54
N LEU A 137 -6.53 -5.24 1.78
CA LEU A 137 -7.62 -6.20 1.93
C LEU A 137 -7.16 -7.65 1.68
N GLY A 138 -6.36 -7.86 0.63
CA GLY A 138 -5.73 -9.17 0.36
C GLY A 138 -4.79 -9.60 1.47
N ARG A 139 -3.95 -8.68 1.97
CA ARG A 139 -3.02 -8.92 3.09
C ARG A 139 -3.75 -9.33 4.37
N ARG A 140 -4.78 -8.57 4.76
CA ARG A 140 -5.64 -8.88 5.92
C ARG A 140 -6.18 -10.31 5.82
N LEU A 141 -6.72 -10.70 4.66
CA LEU A 141 -7.26 -12.05 4.43
C LEU A 141 -6.24 -13.16 4.70
N VAL A 142 -5.02 -13.04 4.19
CA VAL A 142 -3.97 -14.06 4.40
C VAL A 142 -3.15 -13.84 5.67
N GLY A 143 -3.52 -12.86 6.51
CA GLY A 143 -2.82 -12.56 7.76
C GLY A 143 -1.43 -11.94 7.58
N LEU A 144 -1.20 -11.25 6.47
CA LEU A 144 0.01 -10.46 6.25
C LEU A 144 -0.14 -9.07 6.88
N PRO A 145 0.96 -8.46 7.35
CA PRO A 145 0.95 -7.08 7.81
C PRO A 145 0.45 -6.14 6.71
N GLU A 146 -0.33 -5.16 7.12
CA GLU A 146 -0.72 -4.04 6.27
C GLU A 146 0.48 -3.18 5.93
N VAL A 147 0.35 -2.47 4.81
CA VAL A 147 1.37 -1.58 4.29
C VAL A 147 0.73 -0.24 3.97
N ASP A 148 1.53 0.82 3.99
CA ASP A 148 1.03 2.16 3.67
C ASP A 148 0.81 2.32 2.17
N ASP A 149 -0.44 2.15 1.73
CA ASP A 149 -0.79 2.12 0.30
C ASP A 149 -0.95 3.50 -0.34
N THR A 150 -0.73 4.56 0.44
CA THR A 150 -0.71 5.96 0.02
C THR A 150 0.40 6.17 -1.02
N PRO A 151 0.12 6.80 -2.17
CA PRO A 151 1.16 7.21 -3.11
C PRO A 151 2.24 8.06 -2.43
N ALA A 152 3.50 7.79 -2.75
CA ALA A 152 4.64 8.51 -2.17
C ALA A 152 4.51 10.04 -2.35
N SER A 153 4.05 10.49 -3.51
CA SER A 153 3.82 11.88 -3.86
C SER A 153 2.94 12.61 -2.86
N ASP A 154 1.93 11.94 -2.30
CA ASP A 154 0.90 12.61 -1.50
C ASP A 154 1.52 13.17 -0.21
N TYR A 155 2.47 12.44 0.37
CA TYR A 155 3.24 12.91 1.53
C TYR A 155 4.13 14.11 1.20
N LEU A 156 4.83 14.06 0.06
CA LEU A 156 5.74 15.13 -0.33
C LEU A 156 5.00 16.39 -0.77
N VAL A 157 3.91 16.25 -1.53
CA VAL A 157 3.04 17.36 -1.93
C VAL A 157 2.43 18.02 -0.69
N ALA A 158 1.91 17.24 0.26
CA ALA A 158 1.38 17.78 1.51
C ALA A 158 2.47 18.49 2.33
N ALA A 159 3.67 17.94 2.40
CA ALA A 159 4.81 18.55 3.09
C ALA A 159 5.23 19.89 2.45
N PHE A 160 5.29 19.97 1.11
CA PHE A 160 5.55 21.22 0.41
C PHE A 160 4.46 22.26 0.64
N ALA A 161 3.19 21.84 0.59
CA ALA A 161 2.06 22.73 0.85
C ALA A 161 2.12 23.33 2.27
N ALA A 162 2.53 22.55 3.27
CA ALA A 162 2.75 23.03 4.64
C ALA A 162 3.87 24.08 4.77
N LYS A 163 4.77 24.16 3.78
CA LYS A 163 5.82 25.18 3.66
C LYS A 163 5.43 26.34 2.72
N GLY A 164 4.20 26.36 2.20
CA GLY A 164 3.75 27.34 1.22
C GLY A 164 4.36 27.15 -0.18
N ILE A 165 4.89 25.95 -0.47
CA ILE A 165 5.51 25.62 -1.75
C ILE A 165 4.50 24.86 -2.61
N THR A 166 4.21 25.41 -3.79
CA THR A 166 3.33 24.77 -4.77
C THR A 166 4.13 23.87 -5.71
N VAL A 167 3.73 22.61 -5.82
CA VAL A 167 4.35 21.59 -6.67
C VAL A 167 3.29 20.82 -7.46
N ALA A 168 3.71 20.11 -8.51
CA ALA A 168 2.85 19.23 -9.30
C ALA A 168 3.49 17.84 -9.48
N VAL A 169 2.68 16.81 -9.71
CA VAL A 169 3.18 15.47 -10.07
C VAL A 169 3.16 15.30 -11.58
N GLU A 170 4.33 15.11 -12.18
CA GLU A 170 4.51 15.01 -13.63
C GLU A 170 5.12 13.70 -14.05
N SER A 171 4.87 13.31 -15.31
CA SER A 171 5.46 12.16 -15.96
C SER A 171 6.49 12.60 -16.99
N ASP A 172 7.60 11.87 -17.10
CA ASP A 172 8.60 12.10 -18.14
C ASP A 172 8.33 11.29 -19.42
N SER A 173 9.22 11.43 -20.42
CA SER A 173 9.10 10.71 -21.70
C SER A 173 9.17 9.18 -21.56
N CYS A 174 9.73 8.68 -20.47
CA CYS A 174 9.82 7.26 -20.12
C CYS A 174 8.65 6.82 -19.22
N GLY A 175 7.74 7.74 -18.88
CA GLY A 175 6.61 7.53 -17.97
C GLY A 175 6.99 7.49 -16.49
N ASP A 176 8.24 7.78 -16.12
CA ASP A 176 8.63 7.93 -14.72
C ASP A 176 7.95 9.16 -14.12
N THR A 177 7.43 9.02 -12.89
CA THR A 177 6.69 10.09 -12.23
C THR A 177 7.53 10.76 -11.16
N ARG A 178 7.42 12.09 -11.07
CA ARG A 178 8.17 12.94 -10.15
C ARG A 178 7.30 14.07 -9.62
N VAL A 179 7.60 14.54 -8.42
CA VAL A 179 7.07 15.81 -7.90
C VAL A 179 7.96 16.93 -8.45
N VAL A 180 7.38 17.99 -8.97
CA VAL A 180 8.11 19.06 -9.65
C VAL A 180 7.72 20.42 -9.07
N TYR A 181 8.74 21.19 -8.75
CA TYR A 181 8.65 22.61 -8.40
C TYR A 181 9.24 23.43 -9.54
N ARG A 182 8.58 24.54 -9.92
CA ARG A 182 9.12 25.52 -10.87
C ARG A 182 8.87 26.94 -10.37
N LEU A 183 9.90 27.77 -10.47
CA LEU A 183 9.80 29.21 -10.24
C LEU A 183 10.85 29.93 -11.09
N GLY A 184 10.42 30.79 -12.01
CA GLY A 184 11.33 31.47 -12.93
C GLY A 184 12.08 30.47 -13.83
N ASP A 185 13.40 30.56 -13.83
CA ASP A 185 14.32 29.64 -14.55
C ASP A 185 14.73 28.41 -13.72
N MET A 186 14.27 28.31 -12.48
CA MET A 186 14.56 27.20 -11.59
C MET A 186 13.51 26.09 -11.74
N GLU A 187 13.99 24.84 -11.82
CA GLU A 187 13.19 23.63 -11.73
C GLU A 187 13.83 22.66 -10.73
N ALA A 188 13.03 22.12 -9.81
CA ALA A 188 13.44 21.04 -8.92
C ALA A 188 12.54 19.83 -9.11
N ARG A 189 13.14 18.66 -9.36
CA ARG A 189 12.48 17.39 -9.62
C ARG A 189 12.77 16.42 -8.50
N PHE A 190 11.73 15.97 -7.81
CA PHE A 190 11.83 15.04 -6.70
C PHE A 190 11.33 13.67 -7.15
N PHE A 191 12.16 12.66 -6.97
CA PHE A 191 11.86 11.29 -7.34
C PHE A 191 12.37 10.31 -6.29
N ARG A 192 11.77 9.12 -6.29
CA ARG A 192 12.08 8.06 -5.34
C ARG A 192 12.12 6.74 -6.07
N LYS A 193 13.18 5.96 -5.84
CA LYS A 193 13.36 4.66 -6.48
C LYS A 193 12.29 3.69 -6.00
N VAL A 194 11.75 2.90 -6.93
CA VAL A 194 10.86 1.78 -6.61
C VAL A 194 11.71 0.53 -6.49
N TRP A 195 11.46 -0.29 -5.48
CA TRP A 195 12.09 -1.60 -5.37
C TRP A 195 11.60 -2.46 -6.54
N ASN A 196 12.47 -2.63 -7.54
CA ASN A 196 12.22 -3.49 -8.69
C ASN A 196 13.49 -4.25 -9.07
N PRO A 197 13.64 -5.53 -8.67
CA PRO A 197 14.86 -6.28 -8.94
C PRO A 197 15.18 -6.33 -10.45
N GLY A 198 16.41 -5.92 -10.81
CA GLY A 198 16.89 -5.91 -12.20
C GLY A 198 16.52 -4.69 -13.03
N HIS A 199 15.84 -3.68 -12.44
CA HIS A 199 15.46 -2.46 -13.14
C HIS A 199 15.63 -1.22 -12.27
N ASP A 200 16.12 -0.12 -12.84
CA ASP A 200 16.20 1.17 -12.15
C ASP A 200 15.02 2.03 -12.60
N THR A 201 14.00 2.16 -11.75
CA THR A 201 12.75 2.87 -12.06
C THR A 201 12.36 3.78 -10.90
N TYR A 202 11.80 4.96 -11.23
CA TYR A 202 11.41 5.96 -10.26
C TYR A 202 9.93 6.26 -10.39
N SER A 203 9.24 6.47 -9.28
CA SER A 203 7.84 6.83 -9.36
C SER A 203 7.40 7.53 -8.09
N ALA A 204 6.87 8.73 -8.22
CA ALA A 204 6.19 9.38 -7.13
C ALA A 204 4.79 8.81 -6.88
N ARG A 205 4.21 8.08 -7.86
CA ARG A 205 2.82 7.58 -7.79
C ARG A 205 2.68 6.16 -7.24
N HIS A 206 3.78 5.44 -7.04
CA HIS A 206 3.69 4.15 -6.34
C HIS A 206 3.34 4.32 -4.87
N PRO A 207 2.68 3.31 -4.28
CA PRO A 207 2.50 3.19 -2.85
C PRO A 207 3.82 3.32 -2.08
N SER A 208 3.81 3.99 -0.94
CA SER A 208 5.02 4.28 -0.17
C SER A 208 5.82 3.03 0.22
N TRP A 209 5.15 1.92 0.50
CA TRP A 209 5.79 0.65 0.88
C TRP A 209 6.61 0.00 -0.24
N MET A 210 6.45 0.44 -1.49
CA MET A 210 7.20 -0.07 -2.64
C MET A 210 8.52 0.67 -2.85
N HIS A 211 8.83 1.66 -2.01
CA HIS A 211 10.06 2.43 -2.08
C HIS A 211 11.07 2.00 -1.02
N ASP A 212 12.30 1.80 -1.42
CA ASP A 212 13.42 1.37 -0.57
C ASP A 212 14.48 2.47 -0.34
N MET A 213 14.42 3.55 -1.10
CA MET A 213 15.37 4.68 -1.03
C MET A 213 14.66 5.97 -0.59
N PRO A 214 15.37 6.96 -0.01
CA PRO A 214 14.79 8.26 0.33
C PRO A 214 14.45 9.07 -0.94
N TRP A 215 13.86 10.25 -0.75
CA TRP A 215 13.70 11.22 -1.83
C TRP A 215 15.05 11.72 -2.36
N THR A 216 15.17 11.78 -3.67
CA THR A 216 16.25 12.48 -4.38
C THR A 216 15.67 13.72 -5.04
N ALA A 217 16.39 14.84 -4.95
CA ALA A 217 16.06 16.08 -5.63
C ALA A 217 17.10 16.37 -6.71
N LEU A 218 16.65 16.59 -7.95
CA LEU A 218 17.47 17.11 -9.03
C LEU A 218 17.06 18.56 -9.29
N ILE A 219 17.96 19.49 -8.98
CA ILE A 219 17.71 20.93 -9.06
C ILE A 219 18.50 21.50 -10.24
N THR A 220 17.81 22.19 -11.13
CA THR A 220 18.38 22.91 -12.27
C THR A 220 18.05 24.38 -12.15
N TYR A 221 19.06 25.25 -12.27
CA TYR A 221 18.91 26.70 -12.33
C TYR A 221 20.03 27.29 -13.21
N SER A 222 19.75 28.41 -13.88
CA SER A 222 20.71 29.25 -14.61
C SER A 222 21.91 28.54 -15.27
N GLY A 223 21.74 27.87 -16.41
CA GLY A 223 22.85 27.43 -17.30
C GLY A 223 23.89 26.43 -16.76
N ASP A 224 24.02 26.27 -15.44
CA ASP A 224 25.11 25.60 -14.74
C ASP A 224 24.88 24.09 -14.56
N GLY A 225 23.86 23.55 -15.22
CA GLY A 225 23.52 22.14 -15.20
C GLY A 225 22.58 21.74 -14.05
N ALA A 226 22.55 20.44 -13.75
CA ALA A 226 21.67 19.85 -12.76
C ALA A 226 22.49 19.38 -11.55
N VAL A 227 22.05 19.74 -10.34
CA VAL A 227 22.66 19.31 -9.08
C VAL A 227 21.74 18.31 -8.41
N GLU A 228 22.29 17.14 -8.06
CA GLU A 228 21.58 16.11 -7.31
C GLU A 228 21.79 16.30 -5.81
N LYS A 229 20.70 16.28 -5.05
CA LYS A 229 20.67 16.44 -3.60
C LYS A 229 19.93 15.27 -2.96
N HIS A 230 20.45 14.79 -1.84
CA HIS A 230 19.89 13.67 -1.09
C HIS A 230 19.82 14.02 0.39
N LEU A 231 18.81 13.48 1.07
CA LEU A 231 18.75 13.49 2.53
C LEU A 231 19.24 12.15 3.11
N PRO A 232 19.62 12.13 4.40
CA PRO A 232 19.85 10.89 5.14
C PRO A 232 18.63 9.94 5.03
N ASN A 233 18.89 8.64 4.90
CA ASN A 233 17.87 7.61 4.73
C ASN A 233 17.43 6.98 6.07
N GLY A 234 16.29 6.29 6.05
CA GLY A 234 15.89 5.36 7.12
C GLY A 234 14.91 5.90 8.15
N LEU A 235 14.29 7.06 7.89
CA LEU A 235 13.31 7.69 8.79
C LEU A 235 11.85 7.39 8.40
N GLY A 236 11.66 6.81 7.20
CA GLY A 236 10.34 6.49 6.66
C GLY A 236 9.73 7.66 5.89
N ILE A 237 8.78 7.35 5.00
CA ILE A 237 8.36 8.28 3.95
C ILE A 237 7.81 9.61 4.45
N LYS A 238 7.05 9.62 5.55
CA LYS A 238 6.40 10.83 6.07
C LYS A 238 7.45 11.83 6.56
N GLU A 239 8.37 11.36 7.40
CA GLU A 239 9.45 12.16 7.95
C GLU A 239 10.42 12.60 6.86
N GLU A 240 10.80 11.70 5.94
CA GLU A 240 11.67 12.02 4.81
C GLU A 240 11.03 13.06 3.88
N SER A 241 9.71 13.00 3.68
CA SER A 241 8.97 14.00 2.88
C SER A 241 8.93 15.36 3.57
N ALA A 242 8.70 15.39 4.88
CA ALA A 242 8.72 16.62 5.68
C ALA A 242 10.10 17.29 5.68
N ARG A 243 11.16 16.49 5.86
CA ARG A 243 12.55 16.97 5.79
C ARG A 243 12.92 17.46 4.39
N MET A 244 12.52 16.75 3.33
CA MET A 244 12.79 17.18 1.96
C MET A 244 12.12 18.53 1.66
N ALA A 245 10.88 18.71 2.11
CA ALA A 245 10.18 19.98 1.96
C ALA A 245 10.84 21.11 2.77
N ALA A 246 11.31 20.82 3.99
CA ALA A 246 12.05 21.80 4.80
C ALA A 246 13.39 22.17 4.15
N ALA A 247 14.17 21.20 3.70
CA ALA A 247 15.45 21.42 3.05
C ALA A 247 15.32 22.27 1.78
N LEU A 248 14.30 22.01 0.94
CA LEU A 248 14.04 22.86 -0.21
C LEU A 248 13.61 24.28 0.21
N ALA A 249 12.78 24.42 1.24
CA ALA A 249 12.34 25.74 1.72
C ALA A 249 13.53 26.58 2.20
N ASP A 250 14.43 25.97 2.97
CA ASP A 250 15.64 26.62 3.47
C ASP A 250 16.59 26.95 2.30
N TRP A 251 16.78 26.01 1.36
CA TRP A 251 17.57 26.25 0.15
C TRP A 251 16.98 27.35 -0.74
N LEU A 252 15.65 27.48 -0.83
CA LEU A 252 15.01 28.56 -1.58
C LEU A 252 15.24 29.95 -0.97
N ALA A 253 15.42 30.01 0.36
CA ALA A 253 15.71 31.25 1.08
C ALA A 253 17.16 31.70 0.88
N ASP A 254 18.11 30.79 1.09
CA ASP A 254 19.54 31.15 1.23
C ASP A 254 20.43 30.64 0.08
N ARG A 255 19.92 29.74 -0.77
CA ARG A 255 20.67 29.04 -1.84
C ARG A 255 21.90 28.28 -1.32
N ASP A 256 21.87 27.88 -0.06
CA ASP A 256 22.94 27.12 0.59
C ASP A 256 22.69 25.62 0.49
N ASP A 257 23.60 24.92 -0.19
CA ASP A 257 23.59 23.48 -0.37
C ASP A 257 23.67 22.69 0.95
N ALA A 258 24.13 23.31 2.04
CA ALA A 258 24.12 22.71 3.39
C ALA A 258 22.70 22.34 3.86
N ALA A 259 21.65 22.95 3.28
CA ALA A 259 20.25 22.62 3.58
C ALA A 259 19.90 21.14 3.34
N PHE A 260 20.64 20.45 2.46
CA PHE A 260 20.44 19.02 2.17
C PHE A 260 21.37 18.09 2.96
N ALA A 261 22.18 18.61 3.89
CA ALA A 261 23.14 17.82 4.66
C ALA A 261 22.66 17.44 6.08
N ALA A 262 21.45 17.86 6.48
CA ALA A 262 20.90 17.75 7.85
C ALA A 262 19.98 16.53 8.09
#